data_AF-A0A538Q068-F1
#
_entry.id   AF-A0A538Q068-F1
#
_cell.length_a   1.000
_cell.length_b   1.000
_cell.length_c   1.000
_cell.angle_alpha   90.00
_cell.angle_beta   90.00
_cell.angle_gamma   90.00
#
_symmetry.space_group_name_H-M   'P 1'
#
loop_
_entity.id
_entity.type
_entity.pdbx_description
1 polymer ?
#
loop_
_entity_poly.entity_id
_entity_poly.type
_entity_poly.pdbx_seq_one_letter_code
_entity_poly.pdbx_strand_id
1 'polypeptide(L)'
;MVPAATEPGGLVVNGMSLARRDSPFANSGLVVAIDAGDLDRLGLPRPLGGVELQRRLERAAAVAGGGELRAPATRATDFLRGRPSSTVPATSYQPGLAAGDIAAVLDTTGLPLAARLREALTAFDRQ
;
A
#
# COMPACT_ATOMS: atom_id res chain seq x y z
N MET A 1 -10.32 1.89 8.12
CA MET A 1 -9.93 1.79 6.69
C MET A 1 -11.08 1.22 5.90
N VAL A 2 -11.20 1.58 4.62
CA VAL A 2 -12.29 1.14 3.72
C VAL A 2 -11.78 0.80 2.33
N PRO A 3 -12.48 -0.07 1.58
CA PRO A 3 -12.22 -0.28 0.17
C PRO A 3 -12.61 0.97 -0.62
N ALA A 4 -11.78 1.35 -1.59
CA ALA A 4 -11.98 2.55 -2.41
C ALA A 4 -11.66 2.30 -3.89
N ALA A 5 -11.63 1.04 -4.33
CA ALA A 5 -11.33 0.68 -5.72
C ALA A 5 -12.47 1.15 -6.64
N THR A 6 -12.11 1.75 -7.78
CA THR A 6 -13.07 2.23 -8.79
C THR A 6 -13.02 1.42 -10.09
N GLU A 7 -12.01 0.58 -10.26
CA GLU A 7 -11.86 -0.31 -11.43
C GLU A 7 -11.91 -1.79 -11.00
N PRO A 8 -12.59 -2.66 -11.78
CA PRO A 8 -12.56 -4.10 -11.54
C PRO A 8 -11.13 -4.66 -11.58
N GLY A 9 -10.81 -5.57 -10.67
CA GLY A 9 -9.49 -6.18 -10.58
C GLY A 9 -8.41 -5.29 -9.96
N GLY A 10 -8.75 -4.07 -9.54
CA GLY A 10 -7.90 -3.22 -8.72
C GLY A 10 -8.23 -3.32 -7.24
N LEU A 11 -7.26 -2.98 -6.39
CA LEU A 11 -7.46 -2.80 -4.96
C LEU A 11 -6.93 -1.43 -4.55
N VAL A 12 -7.79 -0.64 -3.91
CA VAL A 12 -7.45 0.65 -3.32
C VAL A 12 -7.99 0.67 -1.89
N VAL A 13 -7.17 1.16 -0.97
CA VAL A 13 -7.56 1.37 0.43
C VAL A 13 -7.59 2.87 0.75
N ASN A 14 -8.50 3.29 1.63
CA ASN A 14 -8.53 4.67 2.13
C ASN A 14 -8.83 4.71 3.64
N GLY A 15 -8.56 5.87 4.25
CA GLY A 15 -8.92 6.19 5.62
C GLY A 15 -10.39 6.60 5.75
N MET A 16 -11.00 6.27 6.88
CA MET A 16 -12.33 6.75 7.28
C MET A 16 -12.41 6.75 8.80
N SER A 17 -13.06 7.75 9.37
CA SER A 17 -13.37 7.81 10.80
C SER A 17 -14.83 8.23 10.99
N LEU A 18 -15.54 7.56 11.90
CA LEU A 18 -16.85 8.00 12.36
C LEU A 18 -16.70 9.26 13.23
N ALA A 19 -17.75 10.08 13.29
CA ALA A 19 -17.72 11.34 14.03
C ALA A 19 -17.29 11.18 15.50
N ARG A 20 -17.68 10.08 16.15
CA ARG A 20 -17.33 9.77 17.54
C ARG A 20 -15.87 9.42 17.76
N ARG A 21 -15.13 9.06 16.70
CA ARG A 21 -13.69 8.69 16.71
C ARG A 21 -13.28 7.71 17.82
N ASP A 22 -14.19 6.81 18.20
CA ASP A 22 -14.04 5.83 19.28
C ASP A 22 -13.67 4.42 18.78
N SER A 23 -13.15 4.34 17.54
CA SER A 23 -12.62 3.09 16.99
C SER A 23 -11.40 2.63 17.78
N PRO A 24 -11.27 1.32 18.09
CA PRO A 24 -10.07 0.78 18.74
C PRO A 24 -8.83 0.84 17.84
N PHE A 25 -9.01 1.17 16.56
CA PHE A 25 -7.94 1.30 15.57
C PHE A 25 -7.72 2.77 15.21
N ALA A 26 -6.46 3.21 15.28
CA ALA A 26 -5.97 4.41 14.62
C ALA A 26 -5.43 4.04 13.23
N ASN A 27 -5.63 4.90 12.24
CA ASN A 27 -5.04 4.74 10.91
C ASN A 27 -4.63 6.09 10.33
N SER A 28 -3.58 6.06 9.51
CA SER A 28 -3.10 7.20 8.73
C SER A 28 -2.56 6.69 7.40
N GLY A 29 -2.56 7.54 6.37
CA GLY A 29 -1.88 7.25 5.12
C GLY A 29 -0.40 7.60 5.25
N LEU A 30 0.46 6.60 5.24
CA LEU A 30 1.89 6.81 5.01
C LEU A 30 2.16 6.72 3.50
N VAL A 31 2.60 7.82 2.91
CA VAL A 31 2.77 7.96 1.47
C VAL A 31 4.19 8.38 1.12
N VAL A 32 4.63 8.00 -0.08
CA VAL A 32 5.85 8.50 -0.71
C VAL A 32 5.48 9.12 -2.05
N ALA A 33 6.06 10.27 -2.36
CA ALA A 33 5.83 10.95 -3.63
C ALA A 33 6.50 10.21 -4.79
N ILE A 34 5.82 10.21 -5.93
CA ILE A 34 6.35 9.82 -7.24
C ILE A 34 6.32 11.09 -8.08
N ASP A 35 7.47 11.46 -8.63
CA ASP A 35 7.61 12.67 -9.45
C ASP A 35 7.66 12.35 -10.96
N ALA A 36 7.68 13.40 -11.79
CA ALA A 36 7.75 13.23 -13.24
C ALA A 36 9.03 12.51 -13.69
N GLY A 37 10.16 12.71 -13.00
CA GLY A 37 11.41 12.05 -13.31
C GLY A 37 11.40 10.55 -13.01
N ASP A 38 10.67 10.13 -11.97
CA ASP A 38 10.40 8.72 -11.72
C ASP A 38 9.60 8.09 -12.88
N LEU A 39 8.58 8.78 -13.39
CA LEU A 39 7.80 8.31 -14.54
C LEU A 39 8.65 8.23 -15.83
N ASP A 40 9.52 9.21 -16.04
CA ASP A 40 10.43 9.25 -17.19
C ASP A 40 11.45 8.10 -17.14
N ARG A 41 11.99 7.77 -15.95
CA ARG A 41 12.88 6.60 -15.75
C ARG A 41 12.19 5.28 -16.07
N LEU A 42 10.89 5.18 -15.81
CA LEU A 42 10.10 3.99 -16.14
C LEU A 42 9.70 3.92 -17.62
N GLY A 43 9.95 4.99 -18.41
CA GLY A 43 9.55 5.05 -19.82
C GLY A 43 8.04 4.99 -20.02
N LEU A 44 7.24 5.43 -19.04
CA LEU A 44 5.79 5.36 -19.10
C LEU A 44 5.21 6.42 -20.06
N PRO A 45 4.08 6.12 -20.72
CA PRO A 45 3.49 7.00 -21.72
C PRO A 45 3.09 8.36 -21.11
N ARG A 46 3.26 9.45 -21.87
CA ARG A 46 2.81 10.79 -21.46
C ARG A 46 1.50 11.13 -22.21
N PRO A 47 0.52 11.80 -21.58
CA PRO A 47 0.55 12.34 -20.20
C PRO A 47 0.09 11.37 -19.12
N LEU A 48 -0.35 10.15 -19.47
CA LEU A 48 -1.10 9.26 -18.58
C LEU A 48 -0.24 8.25 -17.78
N GLY A 49 1.07 8.40 -17.76
CA GLY A 49 1.98 7.42 -17.15
C GLY A 49 1.74 7.20 -15.66
N GLY A 50 1.31 8.25 -14.94
CA GLY A 50 0.91 8.13 -13.54
C GLY A 50 -0.31 7.23 -13.35
N VAL A 51 -1.30 7.31 -14.25
CA VAL A 51 -2.50 6.46 -14.21
C VAL A 51 -2.15 5.01 -14.50
N GLU A 52 -1.25 4.75 -15.47
CA GLU A 52 -0.79 3.38 -15.74
C GLU A 52 -0.05 2.80 -14.53
N LEU A 53 0.80 3.61 -13.88
CA LEU A 53 1.52 3.18 -12.68
C LEU A 53 0.57 2.88 -11.50
N GLN A 54 -0.46 3.72 -11.31
CA GLN A 54 -1.51 3.49 -10.32
C GLN A 54 -2.22 2.16 -10.58
N ARG A 55 -2.72 1.94 -11.80
CA ARG A 55 -3.38 0.68 -12.19
C ARG A 55 -2.47 -0.54 -12.01
N ARG A 56 -1.18 -0.42 -12.33
CA ARG A 56 -0.20 -1.49 -12.09
C ARG A 56 -0.12 -1.87 -10.62
N LEU A 57 -0.02 -0.87 -9.73
CA LEU A 57 0.04 -1.08 -8.30
C LEU A 57 -1.27 -1.63 -7.74
N GLU A 58 -2.42 -1.11 -8.17
CA GLU A 58 -3.75 -1.56 -7.76
C GLU A 58 -4.00 -3.03 -8.14
N ARG A 59 -3.64 -3.43 -9.37
CA ARG A 59 -3.73 -4.82 -9.82
C ARG A 59 -2.79 -5.73 -9.04
N ALA A 60 -1.54 -5.30 -8.83
CA ALA A 60 -0.57 -6.07 -8.04
C ALA A 60 -1.06 -6.27 -6.60
N ALA A 61 -1.66 -5.23 -6.00
CA ALA A 61 -2.23 -5.31 -4.66
C ALA A 61 -3.44 -6.25 -4.60
N ALA A 62 -4.33 -6.22 -5.61
CA ALA A 62 -5.46 -7.15 -5.69
C ALA A 62 -5.01 -8.62 -5.79
N VAL A 63 -3.99 -8.90 -6.60
CA VAL A 63 -3.40 -10.24 -6.73
C VAL A 63 -2.78 -10.68 -5.41
N ALA A 64 -1.97 -9.84 -4.77
CA ALA A 64 -1.35 -10.14 -3.48
C ALA A 64 -2.36 -10.27 -2.33
N GLY A 65 -3.51 -9.61 -2.45
CA GLY A 65 -4.65 -9.75 -1.55
C GLY A 65 -5.38 -11.09 -1.64
N GLY A 66 -5.24 -11.79 -2.77
CA GLY A 66 -5.90 -13.09 -3.00
C GLY A 66 -7.39 -12.97 -3.39
N GLY A 67 -7.83 -11.81 -3.86
CA GLY A 67 -9.22 -11.57 -4.28
C GLY A 67 -10.15 -11.06 -3.16
N GLU A 68 -11.44 -10.95 -3.47
CA GLU A 68 -12.51 -10.52 -2.53
C GLU A 68 -12.26 -9.16 -1.86
N LEU A 69 -11.48 -8.29 -2.51
CA LEU A 69 -11.02 -7.01 -1.97
C LEU A 69 -10.19 -7.13 -0.68
N ARG A 70 -9.66 -8.30 -0.36
CA ARG A 70 -8.70 -8.44 0.74
C ARG A 70 -7.44 -7.64 0.42
N ALA A 71 -6.91 -6.95 1.43
CA ALA A 71 -5.72 -6.12 1.23
C ALA A 71 -4.43 -6.84 1.65
N PRO A 72 -3.35 -6.80 0.84
CA PRO A 72 -2.06 -7.31 1.27
C PRO A 72 -1.53 -6.49 2.43
N ALA A 73 -0.97 -7.16 3.43
CA ALA A 73 -0.51 -6.51 4.65
C ALA A 73 0.76 -7.18 5.19
N THR A 74 1.65 -6.34 5.73
CA THR A 74 2.88 -6.75 6.41
C THR A 74 2.95 -6.00 7.73
N ARG A 75 3.40 -6.66 8.80
CA ARG A 75 3.72 -5.97 10.06
C ARG A 75 4.85 -4.97 9.80
N ALA A 76 4.77 -3.79 10.41
CA ALA A 76 5.78 -2.75 10.26
C ALA A 76 7.20 -3.27 10.61
N THR A 77 7.32 -4.07 11.67
CA THR A 77 8.59 -4.68 12.09
C THR A 77 9.16 -5.65 11.04
N ASP A 78 8.32 -6.45 10.39
CA ASP A 78 8.74 -7.39 9.35
C ASP A 78 9.08 -6.63 8.05
N PHE A 79 8.29 -5.60 7.72
CA PHE A 79 8.56 -4.71 6.59
C PHE A 79 9.91 -4.01 6.71
N LEU A 80 10.24 -3.47 7.89
CA LEU A 80 11.55 -2.88 8.19
C LEU A 80 12.70 -3.89 8.08
N ARG A 81 12.45 -5.16 8.42
CA ARG A 81 13.42 -6.26 8.30
C ARG A 81 13.50 -6.87 6.90
N GLY A 82 12.67 -6.39 5.96
CA GLY A 82 12.61 -6.93 4.59
C GLY A 82 12.12 -8.37 4.52
N ARG A 83 11.12 -8.75 5.35
CA ARG A 83 10.58 -10.11 5.39
C ARG A 83 9.04 -10.10 5.27
N PRO A 84 8.45 -11.16 4.69
CA PRO A 84 7.00 -11.33 4.69
C PRO A 84 6.46 -11.61 6.09
N SER A 85 5.23 -11.19 6.35
CA SER A 85 4.49 -11.59 7.56
C SER A 85 3.63 -12.82 7.31
N SER A 86 3.62 -13.76 8.26
CA SER A 86 2.69 -14.89 8.28
C SER A 86 1.35 -14.54 8.95
N THR A 87 1.34 -13.51 9.80
CA THR A 87 0.14 -12.99 10.48
C THR A 87 0.22 -11.47 10.59
N VAL A 88 -0.94 -10.82 10.67
CA VAL A 88 -1.07 -9.36 10.86
C VAL A 88 -2.09 -9.06 11.98
N PRO A 89 -1.98 -7.92 12.68
CA PRO A 89 -2.94 -7.53 13.70
C PRO A 89 -4.37 -7.37 13.15
N ALA A 90 -5.35 -7.35 14.06
CA ALA A 90 -6.72 -7.01 13.72
C ALA A 90 -6.80 -5.61 13.08
N THR A 91 -7.81 -5.40 12.23
CA THR A 91 -7.99 -4.16 11.46
C THR A 91 -9.45 -3.73 11.43
N SER A 92 -9.68 -2.44 11.13
CA SER A 92 -10.99 -1.91 10.78
C SER A 92 -11.39 -2.17 9.32
N TYR A 93 -10.49 -2.69 8.49
CA TYR A 93 -10.76 -2.98 7.08
C TYR A 93 -11.62 -4.25 6.94
N GLN A 94 -12.91 -4.06 6.70
CA GLN A 94 -13.92 -5.13 6.73
C GLN A 94 -13.69 -6.30 5.75
N PRO A 95 -13.24 -6.08 4.49
CA PRO A 95 -12.97 -7.20 3.58
C PRO A 95 -11.86 -8.14 4.09
N GLY A 96 -11.03 -7.68 5.03
CA GLY A 96 -9.95 -8.45 5.63
C GLY A 96 -8.60 -8.26 4.96
N LEU A 97 -7.57 -8.84 5.57
CA LEU A 97 -6.17 -8.70 5.14
C LEU A 97 -5.59 -10.05 4.72
N ALA A 98 -4.68 -10.04 3.76
CA ALA A 98 -3.81 -11.14 3.42
C ALA A 98 -2.40 -10.84 3.95
N ALA A 99 -1.93 -11.61 4.94
CA ALA A 99 -0.57 -11.47 5.44
C ALA A 99 0.43 -11.88 4.35
N GLY A 100 1.43 -11.05 4.10
CA GLY A 100 2.42 -11.28 3.07
C GLY A 100 3.51 -10.22 3.06
N ASP A 101 4.06 -9.93 1.88
CA ASP A 101 5.09 -8.91 1.68
C ASP A 101 4.57 -7.77 0.78
N ILE A 102 4.25 -6.62 1.40
CA ILE A 102 3.85 -5.43 0.66
C ILE A 102 5.00 -4.82 -0.14
N ALA A 103 6.27 -5.10 0.23
CA ALA A 103 7.41 -4.58 -0.52
C ALA A 103 7.41 -5.16 -1.93
N ALA A 104 7.12 -6.45 -2.08
CA ALA A 104 6.97 -7.09 -3.38
C ALA A 104 5.89 -6.42 -4.25
N VAL A 105 4.79 -5.94 -3.65
CA VAL A 105 3.73 -5.19 -4.35
C VAL A 105 4.23 -3.82 -4.79
N LEU A 106 4.87 -3.07 -3.90
CA LEU A 106 5.41 -1.74 -4.16
C LEU A 106 6.51 -1.77 -5.24
N ASP A 107 7.41 -2.75 -5.15
CA ASP A 107 8.54 -2.89 -6.05
C ASP A 107 8.11 -3.38 -7.44
N THR A 108 6.87 -3.87 -7.60
CA THR A 108 6.30 -4.09 -8.94
C THR A 108 6.33 -2.82 -9.79
N THR A 109 6.33 -1.63 -9.20
CA THR A 109 6.41 -0.36 -9.94
C THR A 109 7.73 -0.17 -10.70
N GLY A 110 8.80 -0.86 -10.29
CA GLY A 110 10.16 -0.61 -10.78
C GLY A 110 10.84 0.59 -10.11
N LEU A 111 10.20 1.20 -9.11
CA LEU A 111 10.75 2.27 -8.29
C LEU A 111 11.08 1.73 -6.89
N PRO A 112 12.05 2.30 -6.17
CA PRO A 112 12.45 1.85 -4.83
C PRO A 112 11.49 2.35 -3.74
N LEU A 113 10.17 2.21 -3.94
CA LEU A 113 9.14 2.76 -3.05
C LEU A 113 9.19 2.11 -1.68
N ALA A 114 9.42 0.79 -1.61
CA ALA A 114 9.55 0.09 -0.35
C ALA A 114 10.75 0.61 0.47
N ALA A 115 11.87 0.90 -0.19
CA ALA A 115 13.04 1.46 0.47
C ALA A 115 12.76 2.87 1.04
N ARG A 116 12.15 3.75 0.24
CA ARG A 116 11.76 5.11 0.68
C ARG A 116 10.81 5.06 1.89
N LEU A 117 9.86 4.12 1.90
CA LEU A 117 8.92 3.95 3.02
C LEU A 117 9.59 3.38 4.29
N ARG A 118 10.55 2.45 4.15
CA ARG A 118 11.34 1.93 5.29
C ARG A 118 12.17 3.03 5.95
N GLU A 119 12.77 3.91 5.15
CA GLU A 119 13.51 5.07 5.65
C GLU A 119 12.59 5.99 6.47
N ALA A 120 11.41 6.32 5.93
CA ALA A 120 10.42 7.14 6.63
C ALA A 120 9.94 6.51 7.95
N LEU A 121 9.63 5.21 7.96
CA LEU A 121 9.24 4.50 9.18
C LEU A 121 10.35 4.52 10.25
N THR A 122 11.61 4.36 9.84
CA THR A 122 12.76 4.43 10.74
C THR A 122 12.94 5.83 11.33
N ALA A 123 12.64 6.87 10.55
CA ALA A 123 12.67 8.25 11.04
C ALA A 123 11.55 8.52 12.05
N PHE A 124 10.33 8.03 11.81
CA PHE A 124 9.20 8.20 12.73
C PHE A 124 9.38 7.49 14.07
N ASP A 125 10.04 6.33 14.11
CA ASP A 125 10.32 5.61 15.36
C ASP A 125 11.22 6.39 16.34
N ARG A 126 11.93 7.42 15.85
CA ARG A 126 12.81 8.29 16.65
C ARG A 126 12.12 9.54 17.20
N GLN A 127 10.86 9.79 16.85
CA GLN A 127 10.07 10.96 17.24
C GLN A 127 9.03 10.59 18.30
#